data_AF-A0A4Z1ASX5-F1
#
_entry.id   AF-A0A4Z1ASX5-F1
#
_cell.length_a   1.000
_cell.length_b   1.000
_cell.length_c   1.000
_cell.angle_alpha   90.00
_cell.angle_beta   90.00
_cell.angle_gamma   90.00
#
_symmetry.space_group_name_H-M   'P 1'
#
loop_
_entity.id
_entity.type
_entity.pdbx_description
1 polymer ?
#
loop_
_entity_poly.entity_id
_entity_poly.type
_entity_poly.pdbx_seq_one_letter_code
_entity_poly.pdbx_strand_id
1 'polypeptide(L)'
;MRIYFYRIDASGRLFHEDSELTDKKFLDFFFTHLEKNRTDKYPECAYISPCGKEMNFVRTEHYPLLFKHRIGDKLYYGGEKGIQFQPENLKFDPFGNLLHPFQKEIWGRVSTEILVDPELEWRENPENWDLIWNGKNFLIPKLRSDLSD
;
A
#
# COMPACT_ATOMS: atom_id res chain seq x y z
N MET A 1 -11.16 -25.57 8.96
CA MET A 1 -10.53 -24.31 8.54
C MET A 1 -9.36 -24.06 9.47
N ARG A 2 -8.15 -23.92 8.93
CA ARG A 2 -6.96 -23.60 9.74
C ARG A 2 -6.82 -22.09 9.87
N ILE A 3 -6.27 -21.62 10.98
CA ILE A 3 -6.11 -20.20 11.28
C ILE A 3 -4.61 -19.95 11.51
N TYR A 4 -4.09 -18.90 10.88
CA TYR A 4 -2.70 -18.46 11.01
C TYR A 4 -2.63 -16.95 11.22
N PHE A 5 -1.53 -16.48 11.79
CA PHE A 5 -1.31 -15.08 12.10
C PHE A 5 -0.05 -14.56 11.42
N TYR A 6 -0.22 -13.48 10.68
CA TYR A 6 0.84 -12.83 9.93
C TYR A 6 1.03 -11.41 10.41
N ARG A 7 2.25 -10.90 10.18
CA ARG A 7 2.58 -9.50 10.40
C ARG A 7 3.19 -8.92 9.12
N ILE A 8 2.76 -7.72 8.77
CA ILE A 8 3.39 -6.90 7.74
C ILE A 8 4.10 -5.76 8.44
N ASP A 9 5.37 -5.53 8.11
CA ASP A 9 6.16 -4.46 8.69
C ASP A 9 6.05 -3.13 7.93
N ALA A 10 6.69 -2.09 8.48
CA ALA A 10 6.79 -0.78 7.82
C ALA A 10 7.48 -0.82 6.44
N SER A 11 8.21 -1.87 6.08
CA SER A 11 8.80 -2.05 4.76
C SER A 11 7.96 -2.93 3.83
N GLY A 12 6.75 -3.32 4.24
CA GLY A 12 5.85 -4.16 3.45
C GLY A 12 6.29 -5.62 3.34
N ARG A 13 7.19 -6.07 4.22
CA ARG A 13 7.63 -7.48 4.29
C ARG A 13 6.64 -8.29 5.12
N LEU A 14 6.37 -9.52 4.68
CA LEU A 14 5.41 -10.42 5.28
C LEU A 14 6.11 -11.44 6.18
N PHE A 15 5.61 -11.62 7.40
CA PHE A 15 6.17 -12.54 8.38
C PHE A 15 5.11 -13.51 8.91
N HIS A 16 5.54 -14.75 9.16
CA HIS A 16 4.79 -15.76 9.91
C HIS A 16 5.71 -16.36 10.97
N GLU A 17 5.30 -16.34 12.24
CA GLU A 17 6.14 -16.81 13.37
C GLU A 17 7.58 -16.23 13.32
N ASP A 18 7.66 -14.92 13.10
CA ASP A 18 8.91 -14.14 12.97
C ASP A 18 9.85 -14.53 11.81
N SER A 19 9.43 -15.47 10.97
CA SER A 19 10.12 -15.81 9.72
C SER A 19 9.60 -14.97 8.57
N GLU A 20 10.51 -14.26 7.89
CA GLU A 20 10.18 -13.51 6.68
C GLU A 20 9.83 -14.47 5.54
N LEU A 21 8.71 -14.22 4.87
CA LEU A 21 8.31 -14.95 3.67
C LEU A 21 8.74 -14.19 2.42
N THR A 22 9.47 -14.89 1.56
CA THR A 22 10.12 -14.31 0.38
C THR A 22 9.72 -14.97 -0.93
N ASP A 23 8.96 -16.07 -0.89
CA ASP A 23 8.48 -16.75 -2.11
C ASP A 23 7.53 -15.84 -2.88
N LYS A 24 7.95 -15.43 -4.08
CA LYS A 24 7.23 -14.45 -4.90
C LYS A 24 5.80 -14.88 -5.23
N LYS A 25 5.57 -16.16 -5.55
CA LYS A 25 4.24 -16.66 -5.91
C LYS A 25 3.31 -16.64 -4.71
N PHE A 26 3.82 -17.02 -3.55
CA PHE A 26 3.08 -16.94 -2.29
C PHE A 26 2.76 -15.49 -1.94
N LEU A 27 3.73 -14.57 -2.02
CA LEU A 27 3.50 -13.15 -1.75
C LEU A 27 2.43 -12.59 -2.70
N ASP A 28 2.57 -12.82 -4.00
CA ASP A 28 1.57 -12.41 -5.00
C ASP A 28 0.18 -12.93 -4.66
N PHE A 29 0.07 -14.22 -4.31
CA PHE A 29 -1.18 -14.82 -3.88
C PHE A 29 -1.72 -14.13 -2.62
N PHE A 30 -0.91 -14.02 -1.57
CA PHE A 30 -1.30 -13.48 -0.28
C PHE A 30 -1.81 -12.04 -0.37
N PHE A 31 -1.06 -11.17 -1.04
CA PHE A 31 -1.43 -9.76 -1.20
C PHE A 31 -2.66 -9.58 -2.11
N THR A 32 -2.81 -10.41 -3.15
CA THR A 32 -4.00 -10.33 -4.05
C THR A 32 -5.30 -10.65 -3.30
N HIS A 33 -5.25 -11.50 -2.27
CA HIS A 33 -6.41 -11.91 -1.48
C HIS A 33 -6.57 -11.10 -0.19
N LEU A 34 -5.87 -9.97 -0.03
CA LEU A 34 -6.05 -9.12 1.14
C LEU A 34 -7.46 -8.53 1.20
N GLU A 35 -8.09 -8.63 2.36
CA GLU A 35 -9.38 -8.03 2.63
C GLU A 35 -9.35 -7.34 4.00
N LYS A 36 -10.25 -6.36 4.21
CA LYS A 36 -10.47 -5.83 5.56
C LYS A 36 -11.01 -6.94 6.45
N ASN A 37 -10.50 -7.03 7.67
CA ASN A 37 -11.05 -7.96 8.64
C ASN A 37 -12.45 -7.49 9.07
N ARG A 38 -13.48 -8.26 8.71
CA ARG A 38 -14.88 -8.06 9.07
C ARG A 38 -15.46 -9.26 9.80
N THR A 39 -14.62 -10.13 10.35
CA THR A 39 -15.07 -11.39 10.94
C THR A 39 -15.41 -11.27 12.43
N ASP A 40 -15.33 -10.07 13.01
CA ASP A 40 -15.45 -9.78 14.45
C ASP A 40 -14.48 -10.57 15.35
N LYS A 41 -13.42 -11.14 14.76
CA LYS A 41 -12.40 -11.95 15.46
C LYS A 41 -11.05 -11.27 15.29
N TYR A 42 -10.22 -11.38 16.33
CA TYR A 42 -8.85 -10.85 16.32
C TYR A 42 -8.82 -9.38 15.92
N PRO A 43 -9.41 -8.48 16.73
CA PRO A 43 -9.54 -7.06 16.40
C PRO A 43 -8.18 -6.35 16.19
N GLU A 44 -7.09 -6.91 16.70
CA GLU A 44 -5.71 -6.47 16.44
C GLU A 44 -5.27 -6.70 14.98
N CYS A 45 -5.96 -7.58 14.25
CA CYS A 45 -5.70 -7.89 12.86
C CYS A 45 -6.65 -7.08 11.97
N ALA A 46 -6.18 -5.96 11.43
CA ALA A 46 -7.00 -5.09 10.59
C ALA A 46 -7.35 -5.70 9.22
N TYR A 47 -6.65 -6.76 8.81
CA TYR A 47 -6.82 -7.42 7.51
C TYR A 47 -6.83 -8.94 7.65
N ILE A 48 -7.36 -9.60 6.62
CA ILE A 48 -7.29 -11.04 6.41
C ILE A 48 -6.78 -11.35 5.00
N SER A 49 -6.26 -12.55 4.79
CA SER A 49 -5.94 -13.10 3.47
C SER A 49 -6.42 -14.55 3.37
N PRO A 50 -7.62 -14.81 2.82
CA PRO A 50 -8.14 -16.17 2.67
C PRO A 50 -7.31 -16.99 1.69
N CYS A 51 -6.86 -18.18 2.12
CA CYS A 51 -5.96 -19.06 1.36
C CYS A 51 -6.55 -20.48 1.29
N GLY A 52 -7.56 -20.69 0.45
CA GLY A 52 -8.21 -22.00 0.31
C GLY A 52 -8.91 -22.45 1.60
N LYS A 53 -8.33 -23.43 2.32
CA LYS A 53 -8.87 -23.94 3.61
C LYS A 53 -8.30 -23.21 4.84
N GLU A 54 -7.48 -22.19 4.61
CA GLU A 54 -6.77 -21.42 5.62
C GLU A 54 -7.29 -19.99 5.65
N MET A 55 -7.40 -19.44 6.86
CA MET A 55 -7.71 -18.04 7.10
C MET A 55 -6.51 -17.39 7.78
N ASN A 56 -5.88 -16.45 7.08
CA ASN A 56 -4.73 -15.73 7.59
C ASN A 56 -5.18 -14.39 8.16
N PHE A 57 -5.00 -14.16 9.45
CA PHE A 57 -5.23 -12.87 10.08
C PHE A 57 -3.94 -12.04 10.04
N VAL A 58 -4.06 -10.77 9.69
CA VAL A 58 -2.90 -9.93 9.33
C VAL A 58 -2.87 -8.68 10.19
N ARG A 59 -1.77 -8.53 10.93
CA ARG A 59 -1.40 -7.33 11.67
C ARG A 59 -0.49 -6.45 10.82
N THR A 60 -0.65 -5.13 10.90
CA THR A 60 0.21 -4.16 10.23
C THR A 60 0.22 -2.87 11.04
N GLU A 61 1.32 -2.13 11.01
CA GLU A 61 1.44 -0.85 11.72
C GLU A 61 0.57 0.25 11.11
N HIS A 62 0.54 0.32 9.76
CA HIS A 62 -0.22 1.32 9.02
C HIS A 62 -1.05 0.68 7.90
N TYR A 63 -0.43 0.54 6.73
CA TYR A 63 -1.04 0.01 5.52
C TYR A 63 -0.43 -1.35 5.19
N PRO A 64 -1.23 -2.33 4.77
CA PRO A 64 -0.77 -3.69 4.57
C PRO A 64 0.05 -3.83 3.28
N LEU A 65 0.18 -2.77 2.48
CA LEU A 65 0.83 -2.84 1.17
C LEU A 65 1.85 -1.72 1.01
N LEU A 66 2.97 -2.07 0.38
CA LEU A 66 3.95 -1.13 -0.15
C LEU A 66 4.15 -1.40 -1.64
N PHE A 67 3.89 -0.40 -2.47
CA PHE A 67 4.30 -0.39 -3.86
C PHE A 67 5.80 -0.07 -3.90
N LYS A 68 6.61 -1.01 -4.40
CA LYS A 68 8.08 -0.95 -4.27
C LYS A 68 8.74 -0.18 -5.41
N HIS A 69 8.28 -0.42 -6.63
CA HIS A 69 8.80 0.22 -7.84
C HIS A 69 7.68 0.41 -8.88
N ARG A 70 7.95 1.23 -9.89
CA ARG A 70 7.05 1.49 -11.00
C ARG A 70 7.75 1.15 -12.32
N ILE A 71 7.01 0.58 -13.27
CA ILE A 71 7.48 0.42 -14.65
C ILE A 71 6.38 0.94 -15.57
N GLY A 72 6.67 2.02 -16.29
CA GLY A 72 5.69 2.71 -17.13
C GLY A 72 4.47 3.15 -16.31
N ASP A 73 3.30 2.60 -16.64
CA ASP A 73 2.03 2.94 -16.01
C ASP A 73 1.59 1.99 -14.89
N LYS A 74 2.49 1.12 -14.40
CA LYS A 74 2.19 0.14 -13.36
C LYS A 74 3.06 0.29 -12.11
N LEU A 75 2.41 0.20 -10.95
CA LEU A 75 3.05 0.04 -9.64
C LEU A 75 3.13 -1.44 -9.27
N TYR A 76 4.26 -1.88 -8.73
CA TYR A 76 4.51 -3.27 -8.40
C TYR A 76 4.51 -3.52 -6.89
N TYR A 77 3.91 -4.63 -6.48
CA TYR A 77 3.76 -5.07 -5.09
C TYR A 77 3.91 -6.58 -4.95
N GLY A 78 3.98 -7.06 -3.70
CA GLY A 78 4.14 -8.48 -3.40
C GLY A 78 5.46 -9.03 -3.93
N GLY A 79 5.37 -10.06 -4.77
CA GLY A 79 6.48 -10.58 -5.55
C GLY A 79 6.66 -9.82 -6.86
N GLU A 80 5.69 -9.94 -7.78
CA GLU A 80 5.76 -9.41 -9.16
C GLU A 80 4.41 -8.88 -9.70
N LYS A 81 3.38 -8.77 -8.84
CA LYS A 81 2.09 -8.22 -9.29
C LYS A 81 2.18 -6.72 -9.57
N GLY A 82 1.63 -6.33 -10.71
CA GLY A 82 1.46 -4.93 -11.10
C GLY A 82 -0.01 -4.49 -11.00
N ILE A 83 -0.23 -3.25 -10.58
CA ILE A 83 -1.52 -2.54 -10.65
C ILE A 83 -1.35 -1.23 -11.40
N GLN A 84 -2.42 -0.75 -12.04
CA GLN A 84 -2.43 0.54 -12.74
C GLN A 84 -2.07 1.68 -11.78
N PHE A 85 -1.11 2.51 -12.18
CA PHE A 85 -0.82 3.77 -11.53
C PHE A 85 -1.96 4.76 -11.77
N GLN A 86 -2.52 5.29 -10.69
CA GLN A 86 -3.70 6.18 -10.69
C GLN A 86 -3.33 7.46 -9.94
N PRO A 87 -2.54 8.35 -10.58
CA PRO A 87 -2.06 9.59 -9.95
C PRO A 87 -3.21 10.49 -9.47
N GLU A 88 -4.36 10.46 -10.14
CA GLU A 88 -5.57 11.20 -9.77
C GLU A 88 -6.18 10.78 -8.42
N ASN A 89 -5.82 9.59 -7.93
CA ASN A 89 -6.35 9.03 -6.69
C ASN A 89 -5.30 9.00 -5.56
N LEU A 90 -4.14 9.62 -5.75
CA LEU A 90 -3.10 9.72 -4.73
C LEU A 90 -3.54 10.63 -3.58
N LYS A 91 -3.09 10.31 -2.37
CA LYS A 91 -3.30 11.15 -1.19
C LYS A 91 -2.24 10.91 -0.13
N PHE A 92 -2.02 11.89 0.75
CA PHE A 92 -1.19 11.70 1.93
C PHE A 92 -2.01 11.13 3.09
N ASP A 93 -1.40 10.25 3.87
CA ASP A 93 -1.86 9.94 5.22
C ASP A 93 -1.38 11.03 6.21
N PRO A 94 -1.92 11.07 7.44
CA PRO A 94 -1.49 12.05 8.46
C PRO A 94 -0.01 11.99 8.86
N PHE A 95 0.70 10.92 8.47
CA PHE A 95 2.13 10.72 8.76
C PHE A 95 3.03 11.13 7.59
N GLY A 96 2.46 11.68 6.50
CA GLY A 96 3.20 12.12 5.32
C GLY A 96 3.51 11.01 4.32
N ASN A 97 2.96 9.80 4.46
CA ASN A 97 3.10 8.76 3.45
C ASN A 97 2.18 9.03 2.27
N LEU A 98 2.71 8.96 1.06
CA LEU A 98 1.90 8.95 -0.16
C LEU A 98 1.23 7.59 -0.33
N LEU A 99 -0.09 7.60 -0.55
CA LEU A 99 -0.91 6.42 -0.71
C LEU A 99 -1.48 6.33 -2.12
N HIS A 100 -1.55 5.10 -2.62
CA HIS A 100 -2.24 4.74 -3.85
C HIS A 100 -3.33 3.69 -3.56
N PRO A 101 -4.50 3.76 -4.21
CA PRO A 101 -5.58 2.80 -4.00
C PRO A 101 -5.19 1.40 -4.48
N PHE A 102 -5.33 0.40 -3.62
CA PHE A 102 -5.00 -0.97 -3.97
C PHE A 102 -6.24 -1.79 -4.36
N GLN A 103 -7.15 -1.94 -3.41
CA GLN A 103 -8.39 -2.69 -3.54
C GLN A 103 -9.48 -1.96 -2.76
N LYS A 104 -10.72 -2.47 -2.80
CA LYS A 104 -11.84 -1.86 -2.09
C LYS A 104 -11.48 -1.64 -0.62
N GLU A 105 -11.43 -0.36 -0.22
CA GLU A 105 -11.12 0.08 1.15
C GLU A 105 -9.70 -0.27 1.64
N ILE A 106 -8.80 -0.66 0.74
CA ILE A 106 -7.38 -0.94 1.05
C ILE A 106 -6.50 0.01 0.25
N TRP A 107 -5.58 0.65 0.95
CA TRP A 107 -4.58 1.57 0.41
C TRP A 107 -3.19 0.99 0.58
N GLY A 108 -2.29 1.27 -0.36
CA GLY A 108 -0.88 0.93 -0.28
C GLY A 108 -0.02 2.18 -0.25
N ARG A 109 1.07 2.12 0.52
CA ARG A 109 2.08 3.18 0.52
C ARG A 109 2.89 3.13 -0.78
N VAL A 110 3.30 4.28 -1.27
CA VAL A 110 4.22 4.44 -2.40
C VAL A 110 5.63 4.59 -1.83
N SER A 111 6.57 3.75 -2.28
CA SER A 111 7.97 3.83 -1.82
C SER A 111 8.65 5.12 -2.25
N THR A 112 9.71 5.50 -1.54
CA THR A 112 10.59 6.61 -1.93
C THR A 112 11.22 6.40 -3.30
N GLU A 113 11.49 5.15 -3.70
CA GLU A 113 12.00 4.80 -5.03
C GLU A 113 11.06 5.29 -6.14
N ILE A 114 9.75 5.12 -5.97
CA ILE A 114 8.76 5.61 -6.93
C ILE A 114 8.68 7.14 -6.90
N LEU A 115 8.82 7.78 -5.73
CA LEU A 115 8.76 9.24 -5.62
C LEU A 115 9.89 9.94 -6.39
N VAL A 116 11.05 9.29 -6.52
CA VAL A 116 12.22 9.81 -7.25
C VAL A 116 12.34 9.26 -8.68
N ASP A 117 11.28 8.62 -9.18
CA ASP A 117 11.25 8.12 -10.54
C ASP A 117 11.41 9.28 -11.55
N PRO A 118 12.37 9.21 -12.48
CA PRO A 118 12.70 10.33 -13.36
C PRO A 118 11.59 10.71 -14.35
N GLU A 119 10.59 9.85 -14.57
CA GLU A 119 9.42 10.19 -15.40
C GLU A 119 8.32 10.92 -14.59
N LEU A 120 8.44 10.99 -13.27
CA LEU A 120 7.53 11.71 -12.38
C LEU A 120 8.14 13.04 -11.98
N GLU A 121 7.65 14.14 -12.56
CA GLU A 121 8.08 15.48 -12.18
C GLU A 121 7.19 16.00 -11.06
N TRP A 122 7.80 16.35 -9.93
CA TRP A 122 7.11 16.91 -8.77
C TRP A 122 7.39 18.41 -8.64
N ARG A 123 6.33 19.19 -8.42
CA ARG A 123 6.42 20.62 -8.10
C ARG A 123 5.66 20.91 -6.81
N GLU A 124 6.22 21.80 -6.01
CA GLU A 124 5.59 22.23 -4.78
C GLU A 124 4.77 23.50 -5.02
N ASN A 125 3.50 23.46 -4.60
CA ASN A 125 2.63 24.64 -4.49
C ASN A 125 2.21 24.84 -3.02
N PRO A 126 1.70 26.02 -2.62
CA PRO A 126 1.26 26.26 -1.25
C PRO A 126 0.24 25.23 -0.75
N GLU A 127 -0.73 24.86 -1.60
CA GLU A 127 -1.83 23.96 -1.23
C GLU A 127 -1.61 22.50 -1.63
N ASN A 128 -0.79 22.23 -2.66
CA ASN A 128 -0.68 20.91 -3.28
C ASN A 128 0.77 20.52 -3.57
N TRP A 129 0.99 19.22 -3.71
CA TRP A 129 2.05 18.66 -4.52
C TRP A 129 1.50 18.42 -5.93
N ASP A 130 2.11 19.04 -6.93
CA ASP A 130 1.76 18.87 -8.32
C ASP A 130 2.62 17.76 -8.90
N LEU A 131 1.98 16.67 -9.33
CA LEU A 131 2.62 15.59 -10.05
C LEU A 131 2.36 15.77 -11.55
N ILE A 132 3.43 15.91 -12.32
CA ILE A 132 3.39 15.98 -13.77
C ILE A 132 3.86 14.64 -14.33
N TRP A 133 2.97 13.98 -15.09
CA TRP A 133 3.26 12.70 -15.73
C TRP A 133 2.45 12.53 -17.00
N ASN A 134 3.05 12.00 -18.06
CA ASN A 134 2.41 11.81 -19.37
C ASN A 134 1.71 13.08 -19.91
N GLY A 135 2.33 14.25 -19.72
CA GLY A 135 1.80 15.54 -20.17
C GLY A 135 0.57 16.05 -19.41
N LYS A 136 0.18 15.40 -18.30
CA LYS A 136 -0.91 15.81 -17.42
C LYS A 136 -0.37 16.30 -16.08
N ASN A 137 -1.07 17.26 -15.47
CA ASN A 137 -0.82 17.71 -14.10
C ASN A 137 -1.89 17.13 -13.16
N PHE A 138 -1.47 16.50 -12.08
CA PHE A 138 -2.30 15.94 -11.03
C PHE A 138 -2.01 16.68 -9.73
N LEU A 139 -3.06 17.22 -9.10
CA LEU A 139 -2.93 17.97 -7.86
C LEU A 139 -3.18 17.03 -6.68
N ILE A 140 -2.15 16.80 -5.85
CA ILE A 140 -2.28 16.04 -4.61
C ILE A 140 -2.31 17.04 -3.45
N PRO A 141 -3.45 17.21 -2.76
CA PRO A 141 -3.55 18.13 -1.63
C PRO A 141 -2.53 17.80 -0.54
N LYS A 142 -1.85 18.84 -0.05
CA LYS A 142 -1.02 18.72 1.15
C LYS A 142 -1.90 18.40 2.35
N LEU A 143 -1.32 17.75 3.35
CA LEU A 143 -1.95 17.65 4.66
C LEU A 143 -2.15 19.07 5.17
N ARG A 144 -3.41 19.44 5.41
CA ARG A 144 -3.69 20.66 6.14
C ARG A 144 -3.20 20.41 7.57
N SER A 145 -2.33 21.26 8.07
CA SER A 145 -2.16 21.36 9.50
C SER A 145 -3.41 22.02 10.03
N ASP A 146 -4.37 21.25 10.53
CA ASP A 146 -5.33 21.74 11.52
C ASP A 146 -4.55 22.02 12.81
N LEU A 147 -3.72 23.05 12.75
CA LEU A 147 -3.16 23.79 13.88
C LEU A 147 -3.63 25.24 13.72
N SER A 148 -4.95 25.41 13.83
CA SER A 148 -5.56 26.54 14.54
C SER A 148 -5.77 26.01 15.96
N ASP A 149 -5.20 26.54 17.04
CA ASP A 149 -4.81 27.92 17.37
C ASP A 149 -3.48 27.97 18.14
#